data_AF-A0A9X3V1Z3-F1
#
_entry.id   AF-A0A9X3V1Z3-F1
#
_cell.length_a   1.000
_cell.length_b   1.000
_cell.length_c   1.000
_cell.angle_alpha   90.00
_cell.angle_beta   90.00
_cell.angle_gamma   90.00
#
_symmetry.space_group_name_H-M   'P 1'
#
loop_
_entity.id
_entity.type
_entity.pdbx_description
1 polymer ?
#
loop_
_entity_poly.entity_id
_entity_poly.type
_entity_poly.pdbx_seq_one_letter_code
_entity_poly.pdbx_strand_id
1 'polypeptide(L)'
;MSHSSRDSDNPLLHPADAEPGLPCAEALLAGTLALMTGYAHSERASDREAMGRKIAAHLQSLARMDGLTPHFRAMAGNLQNRWSRRLGLAEGPGAEAAAAPGRAELQRRLWHSAPEALQ
;
A
#
# COMPACT_ATOMS: atom_id res chain seq x y z
N MET A 1 12.58 29.13 -38.11
CA MET A 1 12.74 27.87 -37.36
C MET A 1 13.79 28.11 -36.29
N SER A 2 13.38 28.35 -35.04
CA SER A 2 14.29 28.41 -33.88
C SER A 2 13.53 27.89 -32.68
N HIS A 3 13.81 26.64 -32.30
CA HIS A 3 13.28 26.00 -31.11
C HIS A 3 14.06 26.50 -29.89
N SER A 4 13.44 27.29 -29.02
CA SER A 4 13.96 27.49 -27.66
C SER A 4 13.53 26.32 -26.79
N SER A 5 14.38 25.29 -26.72
CA SER A 5 14.36 24.33 -25.62
C SER A 5 14.70 25.07 -24.33
N ARG A 6 13.70 25.36 -23.51
CA ARG A 6 13.89 25.73 -22.11
C ARG A 6 14.12 24.46 -21.31
N ASP A 7 15.39 24.09 -21.24
CA ASP A 7 15.92 23.18 -20.24
C ASP A 7 15.55 23.78 -18.87
N SER A 8 14.61 23.15 -18.18
CA SER A 8 14.23 23.52 -16.83
C SER A 8 15.18 22.77 -15.89
N ASP A 9 16.38 23.34 -15.76
CA ASP A 9 17.43 22.91 -14.84
C ASP A 9 16.94 23.18 -13.41
N ASN A 10 16.41 22.14 -12.75
CA ASN A 10 16.11 22.15 -11.33
C ASN A 10 17.33 21.55 -10.60
N PRO A 11 18.18 22.38 -9.95
CA PRO A 11 19.50 21.97 -9.47
C PRO A 11 19.48 21.06 -8.23
N LEU A 12 18.31 20.61 -7.77
CA LEU A 12 18.15 19.83 -6.55
C LEU A 12 17.99 18.32 -6.75
N LEU A 13 17.96 17.84 -8.00
CA LEU A 13 17.83 16.41 -8.29
C LEU A 13 18.85 16.02 -9.37
N HIS A 14 20.07 15.69 -8.94
CA HIS A 14 20.98 14.96 -9.82
C HIS A 14 20.40 13.55 -10.03
N PRO A 15 20.06 13.16 -11.27
CA PRO A 15 19.50 11.83 -11.56
C PRO A 15 20.47 10.68 -11.22
N ALA A 16 21.74 10.99 -10.93
CA ALA A 16 22.77 10.04 -10.51
C ALA A 16 22.65 9.59 -9.05
N ASP A 17 21.96 10.34 -8.19
CA ASP A 17 21.71 9.99 -6.78
C ASP A 17 20.34 9.30 -6.57
N ALA A 18 19.56 9.14 -7.63
CA ALA A 18 18.29 8.42 -7.59
C ALA A 18 18.58 6.92 -7.54
N GLU A 19 18.39 6.31 -6.36
CA GLU A 19 18.37 4.87 -6.18
C GLU A 19 17.54 4.20 -7.31
N PRO A 20 18.16 3.35 -8.15
CA PRO A 20 17.53 2.84 -9.37
C PRO A 20 16.39 1.87 -9.02
N GLY A 21 15.19 2.43 -8.85
CA GLY A 21 13.96 1.67 -8.54
C GLY A 21 12.94 2.42 -7.68
N LEU A 22 13.39 3.40 -6.89
CA LEU A 22 12.52 4.21 -6.02
C LEU A 22 11.41 5.00 -6.75
N PRO A 23 11.64 5.68 -7.90
CA PRO A 23 10.58 6.43 -8.58
C PRO A 23 9.45 5.53 -9.11
N CYS A 24 9.75 4.27 -9.45
CA CYS A 24 8.74 3.30 -9.86
C CYS A 24 7.91 2.82 -8.66
N ALA A 25 8.56 2.56 -7.53
CA ALA A 25 7.87 2.14 -6.32
C ALA A 25 6.97 3.24 -5.74
N GLU A 26 7.41 4.50 -5.77
CA GLU A 26 6.63 5.66 -5.36
C GLU A 26 5.42 5.88 -6.26
N ALA A 27 5.59 5.78 -7.58
CA ALA A 27 4.48 5.88 -8.53
C ALA A 27 3.44 4.77 -8.30
N LEU A 28 3.90 3.53 -8.04
CA LEU A 28 3.02 2.41 -7.76
C LEU A 28 2.29 2.57 -6.41
N LEU A 29 2.99 3.08 -5.38
CA LEU A 29 2.39 3.40 -4.09
C LEU A 29 1.35 4.51 -4.22
N ALA A 30 1.68 5.61 -4.89
CA ALA A 30 0.77 6.73 -5.15
C ALA A 30 -0.47 6.26 -5.92
N GLY A 31 -0.29 5.45 -6.96
CA GLY A 31 -1.40 4.85 -7.70
C GLY A 31 -2.26 3.92 -6.84
N THR A 32 -1.65 3.17 -5.92
CA THR A 32 -2.36 2.32 -4.95
C THR A 32 -3.21 3.15 -4.00
N LEU A 33 -2.65 4.24 -3.45
CA LEU A 33 -3.38 5.15 -2.57
C LEU A 33 -4.52 5.85 -3.30
N ALA A 34 -4.29 6.33 -4.52
CA ALA A 34 -5.34 6.92 -5.37
C ALA A 34 -6.48 5.93 -5.62
N LEU A 35 -6.17 4.66 -5.91
CA LEU A 35 -7.17 3.61 -6.08
C LEU A 35 -7.92 3.30 -4.79
N MET A 36 -7.24 3.24 -3.63
CA MET A 36 -7.91 3.04 -2.34
C MET A 36 -8.87 4.19 -2.01
N THR A 37 -8.45 5.42 -2.31
CA THR A 37 -9.32 6.60 -2.18
C THR A 37 -10.51 6.49 -3.11
N GLY A 38 -10.30 6.20 -4.38
CA GLY A 38 -11.41 6.04 -5.34
C GLY A 38 -12.34 4.88 -4.98
N TYR A 39 -11.79 3.76 -4.47
CA TYR A 39 -12.59 2.63 -3.97
C TYR A 39 -13.54 3.04 -2.84
N ALA A 40 -13.09 3.91 -1.93
CA ALA A 40 -13.92 4.40 -0.81
C ALA A 40 -15.06 5.31 -1.27
N HIS A 41 -14.89 6.02 -2.39
CA HIS A 41 -15.87 6.97 -2.94
C HIS A 41 -16.69 6.39 -4.11
N SER A 42 -16.43 5.14 -4.53
CA SER A 42 -17.13 4.53 -5.66
C SER A 42 -18.50 4.00 -5.26
N GLU A 43 -19.55 4.52 -5.88
CA GLU A 43 -20.94 4.11 -5.64
C GLU A 43 -21.29 2.80 -6.37
N ARG A 44 -20.67 2.56 -7.53
CA ARG A 44 -20.92 1.38 -8.37
C ARG A 44 -20.15 0.17 -7.85
N ALA A 45 -20.86 -0.95 -7.67
CA ALA A 45 -20.28 -2.19 -7.16
C ALA A 45 -19.24 -2.80 -8.11
N SER A 46 -19.49 -2.74 -9.42
CA SER A 46 -18.56 -3.20 -10.48
C SER A 46 -17.21 -2.49 -10.39
N ASP A 47 -17.25 -1.18 -10.17
CA ASP A 47 -16.07 -0.32 -10.20
C ASP A 47 -15.26 -0.55 -8.92
N ARG A 48 -15.95 -0.68 -7.77
CA ARG A 48 -15.31 -1.11 -6.51
C ARG A 48 -14.61 -2.45 -6.67
N GLU A 49 -15.25 -3.43 -7.28
CA GLU A 49 -14.66 -4.77 -7.45
C GLU A 49 -13.40 -4.72 -8.34
N ALA A 50 -13.48 -4.04 -9.49
CA ALA A 50 -12.35 -3.86 -10.39
C ALA A 50 -11.19 -3.10 -9.72
N MET A 51 -11.49 -2.03 -8.98
CA MET A 51 -10.50 -1.27 -8.22
C MET A 51 -9.88 -2.11 -7.11
N GLY A 52 -10.68 -2.89 -6.38
CA GLY A 52 -10.22 -3.81 -5.34
C GLY A 52 -9.21 -4.82 -5.89
N ARG A 53 -9.53 -5.45 -7.04
CA ARG A 53 -8.60 -6.38 -7.71
C ARG A 53 -7.29 -5.69 -8.09
N LYS A 54 -7.36 -4.47 -8.62
CA LYS A 54 -6.17 -3.67 -8.99
C LYS A 54 -5.32 -3.29 -7.77
N ILE A 55 -5.95 -2.91 -6.66
CA ILE A 55 -5.28 -2.63 -5.39
C ILE A 55 -4.51 -3.88 -4.91
N ALA A 56 -5.15 -5.05 -4.90
CA ALA A 56 -4.49 -6.29 -4.49
C ALA A 56 -3.27 -6.63 -5.38
N ALA A 57 -3.38 -6.44 -6.69
CA ALA A 57 -2.27 -6.67 -7.63
C ALA A 57 -1.10 -5.69 -7.43
N HIS A 58 -1.38 -4.40 -7.22
CA HIS A 58 -0.35 -3.40 -6.95
C HIS A 58 0.39 -3.70 -5.64
N LEU A 59 -0.34 -4.06 -4.59
CA LEU A 59 0.26 -4.44 -3.30
C LEU A 59 1.10 -5.71 -3.40
N GLN A 60 0.70 -6.68 -4.22
CA GLN A 60 1.53 -7.84 -4.51
C GLN A 60 2.85 -7.44 -5.18
N SER A 61 2.79 -6.49 -6.11
CA SER A 61 3.97 -5.98 -6.81
C SER A 61 4.90 -5.22 -5.86
N LEU A 62 4.35 -4.36 -4.99
CA LEU A 62 5.09 -3.71 -3.90
C LEU A 62 5.75 -4.70 -2.93
N ALA A 63 5.07 -5.80 -2.61
CA ALA A 63 5.62 -6.83 -1.74
C ALA A 63 6.78 -7.63 -2.34
N ARG A 64 6.94 -7.59 -3.68
CA ARG A 64 7.98 -8.32 -4.42
C ARG A 64 9.10 -7.44 -4.97
N MET A 65 8.99 -6.11 -4.88
CA MET A 65 10.01 -5.21 -5.41
C MET A 65 11.30 -5.25 -4.58
N ASP A 66 12.37 -5.61 -5.26
CA ASP A 66 13.74 -5.43 -4.79
C ASP A 66 14.04 -3.92 -4.73
N GLY A 67 14.75 -3.48 -3.69
CA GLY A 67 15.01 -2.05 -3.41
C GLY A 67 14.10 -1.42 -2.35
N LEU A 68 12.99 -2.07 -1.99
CA LEU A 68 12.20 -1.66 -0.82
C LEU A 68 12.73 -2.27 0.48
N THR A 69 12.41 -1.67 1.62
CA THR A 69 12.80 -2.24 2.91
C THR A 69 12.05 -3.56 3.17
N PRO A 70 12.65 -4.53 3.87
CA PRO A 70 11.96 -5.78 4.22
C PRO A 70 10.66 -5.53 4.99
N HIS A 71 10.65 -4.53 5.86
CA HIS A 71 9.47 -4.16 6.63
C HIS A 71 8.33 -3.63 5.73
N PHE A 72 8.66 -2.78 4.75
CA PHE A 72 7.66 -2.28 3.81
C PHE A 72 7.09 -3.41 2.94
N ARG A 73 7.93 -4.33 2.44
CA ARG A 73 7.45 -5.50 1.69
C ARG A 73 6.52 -6.37 2.53
N ALA A 74 6.84 -6.59 3.81
CA ALA A 74 5.98 -7.34 4.73
C ALA A 74 4.63 -6.62 4.96
N MET A 75 4.65 -5.31 5.15
CA MET A 75 3.43 -4.49 5.23
C MET A 75 2.57 -4.59 3.97
N ALA A 76 3.18 -4.44 2.78
CA ALA A 76 2.48 -4.55 1.51
C ALA A 76 1.86 -5.93 1.31
N GLY A 77 2.59 -7.01 1.67
CA GLY A 77 2.08 -8.38 1.64
C GLY A 77 0.90 -8.60 2.60
N ASN A 78 0.98 -8.08 3.82
CA ASN A 78 -0.12 -8.14 4.78
C ASN A 78 -1.37 -7.40 4.26
N LEU A 79 -1.19 -6.25 3.63
CA LEU A 79 -2.30 -5.49 3.08
C LEU A 79 -2.90 -6.21 1.86
N GLN A 80 -2.07 -6.77 0.98
CA GLN A 80 -2.51 -7.59 -0.15
C GLN A 80 -3.35 -8.78 0.31
N ASN A 81 -2.95 -9.47 1.38
CA ASN A 81 -3.69 -10.57 1.96
C ASN A 81 -5.07 -10.13 2.47
N ARG A 82 -5.14 -8.97 3.14
CA ARG A 82 -6.42 -8.41 3.62
C ARG A 82 -7.36 -8.06 2.47
N TRP A 83 -6.84 -7.44 1.41
CA TRP A 83 -7.64 -7.12 0.22
C TRP A 83 -8.10 -8.37 -0.51
N SER A 84 -7.25 -9.39 -0.65
CA SER A 84 -7.60 -10.64 -1.33
C SER A 84 -8.70 -11.40 -0.59
N ARG A 85 -8.65 -11.46 0.76
CA ARG A 85 -9.73 -12.02 1.57
C ARG A 85 -11.03 -11.23 1.44
N ARG A 86 -10.95 -9.89 1.48
CA ARG A 86 -12.11 -9.01 1.33
C ARG A 86 -12.83 -9.22 0.00
N LEU A 87 -12.07 -9.50 -1.06
CA LEU A 87 -12.59 -9.69 -2.42
C LEU A 87 -12.95 -11.15 -2.73
N GLY A 88 -12.78 -12.07 -1.78
CA GLY A 88 -13.02 -13.50 -2.03
C GLY A 88 -12.04 -14.14 -3.02
N LEU A 89 -10.88 -13.53 -3.26
CA LEU A 89 -9.86 -14.02 -4.20
C LEU A 89 -8.94 -15.09 -3.59
N ALA A 90 -9.00 -15.27 -2.28
CA ALA A 90 -8.20 -16.27 -1.57
C ALA A 90 -8.95 -17.61 -1.56
N GLU A 91 -8.59 -18.52 -2.47
CA GLU A 91 -9.02 -19.92 -2.39
C GLU A 91 -8.13 -20.68 -1.39
N GLY A 92 -8.71 -21.11 -0.26
CA GLY A 92 -8.05 -22.03 0.66
C GLY A 92 -8.68 -22.12 2.05
N PRO A 93 -8.84 -23.32 2.64
CA PRO A 93 -9.44 -23.55 3.97
C PRO A 93 -8.56 -23.09 5.16
N GLY A 94 -7.64 -22.16 4.95
CA GLY A 94 -6.82 -21.49 5.98
C GLY A 94 -7.10 -19.99 6.09
N ALA A 95 -8.15 -19.49 5.43
CA ALA A 95 -8.49 -18.07 5.36
C ALA A 95 -9.00 -17.47 6.69
N GLU A 96 -9.12 -18.27 7.76
CA GLU A 96 -9.70 -17.89 9.06
C GLU A 96 -8.66 -17.37 10.09
N ALA A 97 -7.36 -17.52 9.85
CA ALA A 97 -6.35 -17.29 10.89
C ALA A 97 -5.90 -15.83 11.14
N ALA A 98 -6.54 -14.81 10.57
CA ALA A 98 -6.30 -13.42 10.99
C ALA A 98 -7.46 -12.51 10.56
N ALA A 99 -8.64 -12.73 11.11
CA ALA A 99 -9.60 -11.64 11.24
C ALA A 99 -8.85 -10.43 11.83
N ALA A 100 -8.90 -9.28 11.16
CA ALA A 100 -8.36 -8.06 11.74
C ALA A 100 -9.00 -7.92 13.13
N PRO A 101 -8.22 -7.68 14.21
CA PRO A 101 -8.82 -7.45 15.51
C PRO A 101 -9.86 -6.36 15.34
N GLY A 102 -11.09 -6.64 15.77
CA GLY A 102 -12.19 -5.69 15.62
C GLY A 102 -11.80 -4.34 16.22
N ARG A 103 -12.42 -3.25 15.76
CA ARG A 103 -12.10 -1.90 16.26
C ARG A 103 -12.06 -1.83 17.80
N ALA A 104 -12.98 -2.52 18.47
CA ALA A 104 -13.03 -2.63 19.93
C ALA A 104 -11.82 -3.37 20.54
N GLU A 105 -11.25 -4.35 19.84
CA GLU A 105 -10.08 -5.09 20.28
C GLU A 105 -8.78 -4.32 20.06
N LEU A 106 -8.65 -3.60 18.93
CA LEU A 106 -7.56 -2.64 18.73
C LEU A 106 -7.59 -1.53 19.78
N GLN A 107 -8.78 -1.02 20.10
CA GLN A 107 -8.97 0.00 21.12
C GLN A 107 -8.66 -0.53 22.53
N ARG A 108 -8.88 -1.81 22.83
CA ARG A 108 -8.40 -2.40 24.10
C ARG A 108 -6.88 -2.52 24.14
N ARG A 109 -6.26 -3.02 23.07
CA ARG A 109 -4.80 -3.22 23.00
C ARG A 109 -4.00 -1.91 23.08
N LEU A 110 -4.53 -0.82 22.51
CA LEU A 110 -3.89 0.49 22.54
C LEU A 110 -4.03 1.21 23.90
N TRP A 111 -5.00 0.82 24.75
CA TRP A 111 -5.27 1.48 26.04
C TRP A 111 -4.83 0.67 27.27
N HIS A 112 -4.45 -0.61 27.15
CA HIS A 112 -4.06 -1.48 28.28
C HIS A 112 -2.55 -1.55 28.56
N SER A 113 -1.80 -0.47 28.36
CA SER A 113 -0.43 -0.42 28.89
C SER A 113 -0.11 0.96 29.43
N ALA A 114 -0.84 1.38 30.45
CA ALA A 114 -0.24 2.17 31.51
C ALA A 114 0.36 1.18 32.52
N PRO A 115 1.68 1.22 32.81
CA PRO A 115 2.27 0.32 33.80
C PRO A 115 1.68 0.62 35.19
N GLU A 116 1.09 -0.39 35.85
CA GLU A 116 0.51 -0.23 37.19
C GLU A 116 1.55 -0.16 38.32
N ALA A 117 2.85 -0.25 38.02
CA ALA A 117 3.89 -0.10 39.03
C ALA A 117 5.10 0.66 38.48
N LEU A 118 5.23 1.92 38.90
CA LEU A 118 6.54 2.55 39.10
C LEU A 118 7.06 2.01 40.44
N GLN A 119 7.96 1.03 40.40
CA GLN A 119 8.80 0.68 41.55
C GLN A 119 10.05 1.56 41.54
#